data_AF-A0A453JE33-F1
#
_entry.id   AF-A0A453JE33-F1
#
_cell.length_a   1.000
_cell.length_b   1.000
_cell.length_c   1.000
_cell.angle_alpha   90.00
_cell.angle_beta   90.00
_cell.angle_gamma   90.00
#
_symmetry.space_group_name_H-M   'P 1'
#
loop_
_entity.id
_entity.type
_entity.pdbx_description
1 polymer ?
#
loop_
_entity_poly.entity_id
_entity_poly.type
_entity_poly.pdbx_seq_one_letter_code
_entity_poly.pdbx_strand_id
1 'polypeptide(L)'
;MEGTERNRGVNYRTLEELFKIAEERKDTVTYNISVSVLEVYNEQIRDLLATSPSSKKLEIKQAGEGSHHVPGIVEAKVEDINEVWDVLQTGSNSRAVGSNNVNEHSSRSHCMLCIMVRAKNLINGDCTRSKLWLVDLAGSERLAKTDAQGDRLKEAQNINRSLSALGDVISALASRSSHIPYRNSKLTHLLQDSLGGDSKALMFVQISPSDNDASETLSSLNFASRVRGIELGPAKKQVDTAELQKVKQMLERSKQEAKLKEESLRKLEENCQNLESKAKGKEQLYKNLQDKVKELESQLDSKTHSQITSEKQQSQLSGKLKEKEEACTALQHKIVELERKLGQQHQSDSVVAALKQTIEEVELKLKEQEQQRSAAESKAMEMGQELLEAQKTESMLQSKLLDLEKKLQEMTKLQGASMMPDPKPQDTSSTMPDTKPQGTSSTTMPEPSNNNPIT
;
A
#
# COMPACT_ATOMS: atom_id res chain seq x y z
N MET A 1 -3.03 73.03 -42.35
CA MET A 1 -3.94 71.88 -42.57
C MET A 1 -5.26 71.98 -41.80
N GLU A 2 -5.25 72.49 -40.56
CA GLU A 2 -6.36 72.39 -39.59
C GLU A 2 -7.61 73.25 -39.89
N GLY A 3 -7.42 74.45 -40.46
CA GLY A 3 -8.49 75.43 -40.69
C GLY A 3 -8.84 76.25 -39.44
N THR A 4 -9.99 76.93 -39.44
CA THR A 4 -10.52 77.67 -38.28
C THR A 4 -11.80 77.02 -37.76
N GLU A 5 -12.28 77.42 -36.59
CA GLU A 5 -13.56 76.89 -36.03
C GLU A 5 -14.74 77.11 -36.98
N ARG A 6 -14.81 78.27 -37.64
CA ARG A 6 -15.86 78.63 -38.60
C ARG A 6 -15.63 78.10 -40.01
N ASN A 7 -14.42 77.61 -40.31
CA ASN A 7 -14.10 76.95 -41.58
C ASN A 7 -13.07 75.84 -41.35
N ARG A 8 -13.58 74.67 -40.91
CA ARG A 8 -12.78 73.48 -40.62
C ARG A 8 -11.97 73.04 -41.85
N GLY A 9 -10.71 72.69 -41.64
CA GLY A 9 -9.78 72.23 -42.68
C GLY A 9 -9.81 70.73 -42.91
N VAL A 10 -8.78 70.22 -43.59
CA VAL A 10 -8.69 68.82 -44.04
C VAL A 10 -8.72 67.84 -42.85
N ASN A 11 -7.95 68.12 -41.79
CA ASN A 11 -7.80 67.22 -40.63
C ASN A 11 -9.15 66.82 -40.01
N TYR A 12 -10.01 67.81 -39.73
CA TYR A 12 -11.33 67.59 -39.16
C TYR A 12 -12.27 66.90 -40.16
N ARG A 13 -12.37 67.43 -41.39
CA ARG A 13 -13.30 66.91 -42.42
C ARG A 13 -12.99 65.49 -42.86
N THR A 14 -11.72 65.08 -42.83
CA THR A 14 -11.33 63.68 -43.11
C THR A 14 -11.80 62.72 -42.03
N LEU A 15 -11.80 63.13 -40.76
CA LEU A 15 -12.32 62.32 -39.66
C LEU A 15 -13.85 62.33 -39.61
N GLU A 16 -14.48 63.48 -39.86
CA GLU A 16 -15.93 63.66 -40.05
C GLU A 16 -16.49 62.70 -41.10
N GLU A 17 -15.92 62.68 -42.32
CA GLU A 17 -16.35 61.75 -43.38
C GLU A 17 -15.96 60.30 -43.08
N LEU A 18 -14.86 60.02 -42.36
CA LEU A 18 -14.49 58.67 -41.93
C LEU A 18 -15.52 58.08 -40.94
N PHE A 19 -15.97 58.86 -39.96
CA PHE A 19 -17.00 58.45 -39.01
C PHE A 19 -18.35 58.27 -39.70
N LYS A 20 -18.72 59.16 -40.62
CA LYS A 20 -19.91 58.99 -41.47
C LYS A 20 -19.86 57.70 -42.29
N ILE A 21 -18.73 57.39 -42.94
CA ILE A 21 -18.52 56.14 -43.68
C ILE A 21 -18.55 54.90 -42.77
N ALA A 22 -18.13 55.02 -41.51
CA ALA A 22 -18.21 53.94 -40.53
C ALA A 22 -19.66 53.65 -40.13
N GLU A 23 -20.45 54.70 -39.82
CA GLU A 23 -21.87 54.62 -39.47
C GLU A 23 -22.71 54.09 -40.66
N GLU A 24 -22.45 54.56 -41.88
CA GLU A 24 -23.07 54.06 -43.13
C GLU A 24 -22.85 52.54 -43.38
N ARG A 25 -21.90 51.90 -42.66
CA ARG A 25 -21.46 50.52 -42.92
C ARG A 25 -21.55 49.59 -41.71
N LYS A 26 -21.97 50.10 -40.54
CA LYS A 26 -21.92 49.41 -39.24
C LYS A 26 -22.49 47.99 -39.22
N ASP A 27 -23.55 47.76 -40.00
CA ASP A 27 -24.24 46.45 -40.10
C ASP A 27 -23.39 45.37 -40.80
N THR A 28 -22.30 45.77 -41.48
CA THR A 28 -21.44 44.89 -42.28
C THR A 28 -19.96 44.96 -41.88
N VAL A 29 -19.52 46.06 -41.25
CA VAL A 29 -18.13 46.28 -40.85
C VAL A 29 -18.07 47.02 -39.51
N THR A 30 -17.40 46.43 -38.52
CA THR A 30 -17.03 47.14 -37.29
C THR A 30 -15.71 47.87 -37.51
N TYR A 31 -15.68 49.16 -37.19
CA TYR A 31 -14.48 49.99 -37.25
C TYR A 31 -13.92 50.25 -35.84
N ASN A 32 -12.60 50.35 -35.72
CA ASN A 32 -11.92 50.91 -34.57
C ASN A 32 -10.88 51.93 -35.08
N ILE A 33 -11.03 53.18 -34.64
CA ILE A 33 -10.23 54.31 -35.08
C ILE A 33 -9.37 54.76 -33.90
N SER A 34 -8.07 54.95 -34.14
CA SER A 34 -7.17 55.63 -33.21
C SER A 34 -6.34 56.69 -33.92
N VAL A 35 -5.97 57.71 -33.15
CA VAL A 35 -5.33 58.94 -33.60
C VAL A 35 -4.07 59.19 -32.78
N SER A 36 -3.00 59.62 -33.45
CA SER A 36 -1.80 60.15 -32.79
C SER A 36 -1.43 61.48 -33.43
N VAL A 37 -1.11 62.48 -32.62
CA VAL A 37 -0.66 63.80 -33.10
C VAL A 37 0.80 63.97 -32.71
N LEU A 38 1.65 64.18 -33.71
CA LEU A 38 3.10 64.21 -33.57
C LEU A 38 3.68 65.50 -34.12
N GLU A 39 4.87 65.84 -33.65
CA GLU A 39 5.67 66.91 -34.23
C GLU A 39 7.07 66.41 -34.57
N VAL A 40 7.55 66.73 -35.78
CA VAL A 40 8.97 66.66 -36.13
C VAL A 40 9.53 68.07 -36.09
N TYR A 41 10.32 68.36 -35.05
CA TYR A 41 11.03 69.62 -34.87
C TYR A 41 12.51 69.33 -34.62
N ASN A 42 13.40 70.04 -35.31
CA ASN A 42 14.85 69.93 -35.11
C ASN A 42 15.39 68.47 -35.22
N GLU A 43 14.79 67.64 -36.09
CA GLU A 43 15.02 66.18 -36.22
C GLU A 43 14.79 65.34 -34.95
N GLN A 44 13.96 65.85 -34.04
CA GLN A 44 13.42 65.13 -32.90
C GLN A 44 11.91 64.91 -33.10
N ILE A 45 11.41 63.79 -32.59
CA ILE A 45 9.97 63.46 -32.62
C ILE A 45 9.41 63.79 -31.23
N ARG A 46 8.40 64.66 -31.18
CA ARG A 46 7.56 64.91 -29.99
C ARG A 46 6.19 64.28 -30.20
N ASP A 47 5.63 63.73 -29.13
CA ASP A 47 4.22 63.36 -29.04
C ASP A 47 3.46 64.56 -28.48
N LEU A 48 2.40 65.01 -29.16
CA LEU A 48 1.60 66.18 -28.78
C LEU A 48 0.35 65.79 -27.96
N LEU A 49 0.09 64.50 -27.76
CA LEU A 49 -0.96 63.96 -26.89
C LEU A 49 -0.44 63.42 -25.55
N ALA A 50 0.89 63.35 -25.36
CA ALA A 50 1.50 62.87 -24.14
C ALA A 50 1.27 63.82 -22.96
N THR A 51 0.48 63.38 -21.96
CA THR A 51 0.13 64.11 -20.74
C THR A 51 1.28 64.31 -19.74
N SER A 52 2.48 63.83 -20.06
CA SER A 52 3.70 64.03 -19.28
C SER A 52 4.93 63.90 -20.18
N PRO A 53 6.00 64.70 -19.96
CA PRO A 53 7.20 64.64 -20.78
C PRO A 53 7.92 63.30 -20.59
N SER A 54 7.93 62.46 -21.62
CA SER A 54 8.71 61.22 -21.65
C SER A 54 10.21 61.53 -21.51
N SER A 55 10.84 60.99 -20.48
CA SER A 55 12.31 61.00 -20.33
C SER A 55 13.03 60.14 -21.38
N LYS A 56 12.29 59.32 -22.14
CA LYS A 56 12.80 58.53 -23.26
C LYS A 56 12.50 59.23 -24.57
N LYS A 57 13.57 59.52 -25.34
CA LYS A 57 13.51 60.00 -26.71
C LYS A 57 12.72 59.03 -27.59
N LEU A 58 11.78 59.56 -28.38
CA LEU A 58 10.99 58.79 -29.35
C LEU A 58 11.84 58.47 -30.59
N GLU A 59 11.86 57.21 -31.00
CA GLU A 59 12.66 56.74 -32.14
C GLU A 59 11.89 55.76 -33.04
N ILE A 60 12.11 55.89 -34.36
CA ILE A 60 11.48 55.08 -35.39
C ILE A 60 12.10 53.68 -35.37
N LYS A 61 11.26 52.66 -35.24
CA LYS A 61 11.63 51.25 -35.28
C LYS A 61 10.84 50.52 -36.36
N GLN A 62 11.52 49.60 -37.03
CA GLN A 62 10.86 48.66 -37.92
C GLN A 62 10.09 47.62 -37.08
N ALA A 63 8.85 47.37 -37.44
CA ALA A 63 8.00 46.33 -36.87
C ALA A 63 8.11 45.03 -37.68
N GLY A 64 7.28 44.04 -37.36
CA GLY A 64 7.02 42.91 -38.25
C GLY A 64 6.56 43.38 -39.63
N GLU A 65 6.77 42.53 -40.64
CA GLU A 65 6.36 42.75 -42.04
C GLU A 65 7.01 44.01 -42.69
N GLY A 66 8.02 44.60 -42.05
CA GLY A 66 8.85 45.68 -42.59
C GLY A 66 8.29 47.09 -42.41
N SER A 67 7.08 47.23 -41.86
CA SER A 67 6.41 48.51 -41.60
C SER A 67 7.08 49.34 -40.50
N HIS A 68 6.92 50.66 -40.53
CA HIS A 68 7.57 51.57 -39.56
C HIS A 68 6.57 52.10 -38.50
N HIS A 69 7.05 52.18 -37.27
CA HIS A 69 6.33 52.75 -36.12
C HIS A 69 7.31 53.43 -35.15
N VAL A 70 6.81 54.20 -34.20
CA VAL A 70 7.59 54.81 -33.12
C VAL A 70 6.98 54.35 -31.79
N PRO A 71 7.63 53.42 -31.06
CA PRO A 71 7.09 52.93 -29.79
C PRO A 71 7.05 54.03 -28.73
N GLY A 72 5.97 54.07 -27.94
CA GLY A 72 5.79 55.03 -26.86
C GLY A 72 4.99 56.28 -27.22
N ILE A 73 4.48 56.37 -28.45
CA ILE A 73 3.43 57.32 -28.83
C ILE A 73 2.08 56.91 -28.22
N VAL A 74 1.27 57.89 -27.86
CA VAL A 74 -0.16 57.74 -27.54
C VAL A 74 -0.96 57.48 -28.82
N GLU A 75 -1.48 56.26 -28.97
CA GLU A 75 -2.61 55.97 -29.88
C GLU A 75 -3.93 56.23 -29.14
N ALA A 76 -4.42 57.47 -29.18
CA ALA A 76 -5.70 57.84 -28.58
C ALA A 76 -6.83 57.19 -29.38
N LYS A 77 -7.72 56.42 -28.73
CA LYS A 77 -8.95 55.98 -29.37
C LYS A 77 -9.91 57.15 -29.51
N VAL A 78 -10.71 57.12 -30.56
CA VAL A 78 -11.84 58.05 -30.77
C VAL A 78 -13.06 57.25 -31.20
N GLU A 79 -14.19 57.49 -30.55
CA GLU A 79 -15.47 56.84 -30.80
C GLU A 79 -16.48 57.80 -31.45
N ASP A 80 -16.27 59.13 -31.37
CA ASP A 80 -17.02 60.14 -32.14
C ASP A 80 -16.18 61.34 -32.64
N ILE A 81 -16.86 62.30 -33.28
CA ILE A 81 -16.26 63.52 -33.85
C ILE A 81 -15.94 64.62 -32.80
N ASN A 82 -16.50 64.51 -31.59
CA ASN A 82 -16.20 65.41 -30.47
C ASN A 82 -14.88 65.01 -29.81
N GLU A 83 -14.67 63.71 -29.56
CA GLU A 83 -13.39 63.19 -29.07
C GLU A 83 -12.24 63.48 -30.07
N VAL A 84 -12.52 63.40 -31.37
CA VAL A 84 -11.59 63.89 -32.42
C VAL A 84 -11.25 65.36 -32.23
N TRP A 85 -12.23 66.22 -31.95
CA TRP A 85 -11.98 67.64 -31.76
C TRP A 85 -11.11 67.89 -30.52
N ASP A 86 -11.39 67.24 -29.40
CA ASP A 86 -10.62 67.36 -28.16
C ASP A 86 -9.17 66.86 -28.34
N VAL A 87 -8.96 65.77 -29.09
CA VAL A 87 -7.62 65.26 -29.45
C VAL A 87 -6.86 66.25 -30.35
N LEU A 88 -7.52 66.84 -31.35
CA LEU A 88 -6.91 67.85 -32.22
C LEU A 88 -6.59 69.15 -31.48
N GLN A 89 -7.49 69.61 -30.61
CA GLN A 89 -7.29 70.81 -29.78
C GLN A 89 -6.18 70.58 -28.74
N THR A 90 -6.09 69.39 -28.15
CA THR A 90 -4.97 68.97 -27.28
C THR A 90 -3.64 69.04 -28.03
N GLY A 91 -3.57 68.44 -29.22
CA GLY A 91 -2.36 68.47 -30.06
C GLY A 91 -1.92 69.89 -30.44
N SER A 92 -2.87 70.74 -30.82
CA SER A 92 -2.64 72.16 -31.15
C SER A 92 -2.11 72.95 -29.94
N ASN A 93 -2.72 72.77 -28.77
CA ASN A 93 -2.28 73.40 -27.52
C ASN A 93 -0.87 72.96 -27.12
N SER A 94 -0.56 71.66 -27.21
CA SER A 94 0.79 71.13 -26.96
C SER A 94 1.83 71.71 -27.93
N ARG A 95 1.49 71.86 -29.21
CA ARG A 95 2.36 72.48 -30.25
C ARG A 95 2.66 73.94 -29.92
N ALA A 96 1.66 74.69 -29.41
CA ALA A 96 1.81 76.08 -28.99
C ALA A 96 2.65 76.20 -27.70
N VAL A 97 2.37 75.41 -26.66
CA VAL A 97 3.12 75.43 -25.39
C VAL A 97 4.57 74.98 -25.57
N GLY A 98 4.85 74.11 -26.55
CA GLY A 98 6.21 73.75 -26.96
C GLY A 98 7.03 74.90 -27.58
N SER A 99 6.43 76.09 -27.76
CA SER A 99 7.05 77.27 -28.38
C SER A 99 7.10 78.49 -27.46
N ASN A 100 8.32 78.93 -27.12
CA ASN A 100 8.53 80.21 -26.41
C ASN A 100 8.33 81.44 -27.32
N ASN A 101 7.94 81.25 -28.59
CA ASN A 101 7.53 82.30 -29.52
C ASN A 101 6.48 81.75 -30.50
N VAL A 102 5.20 82.01 -30.22
CA VAL A 102 4.03 81.28 -30.77
C VAL A 102 3.96 81.25 -32.30
N ASN A 103 4.42 82.32 -32.97
CA ASN A 103 4.33 82.46 -34.42
C ASN A 103 5.61 82.06 -35.19
N GLU A 104 6.74 81.82 -34.50
CA GLU A 104 8.03 81.52 -35.15
C GLU A 104 8.34 80.01 -35.20
N HIS A 105 7.76 79.24 -34.28
CA HIS A 105 8.04 77.80 -34.15
C HIS A 105 7.11 76.91 -35.00
N SER A 106 5.86 77.32 -35.21
CA SER A 106 4.85 76.55 -35.95
C SER A 106 5.13 76.49 -37.46
N SER A 107 5.65 77.56 -38.06
CA SER A 107 6.21 77.56 -39.42
C SER A 107 7.49 76.72 -39.54
N ARG A 108 8.10 76.34 -38.41
CA ARG A 108 9.39 75.66 -38.31
C ARG A 108 9.31 74.21 -37.82
N SER A 109 8.11 73.66 -37.68
CA SER A 109 7.89 72.25 -37.30
C SER A 109 6.89 71.57 -38.22
N HIS A 110 7.05 70.27 -38.43
CA HIS A 110 6.05 69.47 -39.17
C HIS A 110 5.07 68.86 -38.17
N CYS A 111 3.79 69.22 -38.25
CA CYS A 111 2.74 68.51 -37.52
C CYS A 111 2.26 67.31 -38.33
N MET A 112 2.19 66.15 -37.71
CA MET A 112 1.84 64.88 -38.34
C MET A 112 0.71 64.21 -37.57
N LEU A 113 -0.48 64.21 -38.17
CA LEU A 113 -1.66 63.53 -37.68
C LEU A 113 -1.70 62.12 -38.30
N CYS A 114 -1.49 61.10 -37.46
CA CYS A 114 -1.64 59.70 -37.84
C CYS A 114 -3.06 59.24 -37.49
N ILE A 115 -3.78 58.70 -38.46
CA ILE A 115 -5.10 58.07 -38.28
C ILE A 115 -4.93 56.58 -38.60
N MET A 116 -5.07 55.74 -37.58
CA MET A 116 -5.04 54.28 -37.67
C MET A 116 -6.48 53.78 -37.72
N VAL A 117 -6.83 53.05 -38.78
CA VAL A 117 -8.17 52.48 -38.96
C VAL A 117 -8.04 50.96 -39.02
N ARG A 118 -8.58 50.28 -38.02
CA ARG A 118 -8.82 48.83 -38.08
C ARG A 118 -10.28 48.59 -38.45
N ALA A 119 -10.52 47.70 -39.40
CA ALA A 119 -11.87 47.37 -39.85
C ALA A 119 -12.04 45.84 -39.91
N LYS A 120 -13.07 45.33 -39.24
CA LYS A 120 -13.45 43.92 -39.23
C LYS A 120 -14.76 43.75 -40.00
N ASN A 121 -14.71 43.06 -41.12
CA ASN A 121 -15.90 42.67 -41.87
C ASN A 121 -16.67 41.58 -41.09
N LEU A 122 -17.98 41.78 -40.90
CA LEU A 122 -18.85 40.90 -40.13
C LEU A 122 -19.39 39.71 -40.94
N ILE A 123 -19.35 39.79 -42.27
CA ILE A 123 -19.87 38.78 -43.19
C ILE A 123 -18.83 37.67 -43.44
N ASN A 124 -17.58 38.04 -43.72
CA ASN A 124 -16.50 37.09 -44.02
C ASN A 124 -15.40 36.99 -42.93
N GLY A 125 -15.43 37.86 -41.92
CA GLY A 125 -14.44 37.87 -40.84
C GLY A 125 -13.11 38.56 -41.16
N ASP A 126 -12.93 39.14 -42.36
CA ASP A 126 -11.70 39.85 -42.73
C ASP A 126 -11.38 40.99 -41.76
N CYS A 127 -10.21 40.94 -41.13
CA CYS A 127 -9.61 42.11 -40.47
C CYS A 127 -8.68 42.84 -41.46
N THR A 128 -8.75 44.17 -41.48
CA THR A 128 -7.86 45.05 -42.25
C THR A 128 -7.34 46.18 -41.39
N ARG A 129 -6.14 46.67 -41.68
CA ARG A 129 -5.47 47.75 -40.93
C ARG A 129 -4.89 48.77 -41.90
N SER A 130 -5.39 50.00 -41.83
CA SER A 130 -4.98 51.12 -42.68
C SER A 130 -4.34 52.23 -41.83
N LYS A 131 -3.31 52.88 -42.39
CA LYS A 131 -2.62 54.03 -41.80
C LYS A 131 -2.78 55.21 -42.75
N LEU A 132 -3.36 56.31 -42.29
CA LEU A 132 -3.47 57.57 -43.04
C LEU A 132 -2.66 58.65 -42.32
N TRP A 133 -1.76 59.31 -43.04
CA TRP A 133 -1.04 60.47 -42.56
C TRP A 133 -1.64 61.75 -43.16
N LEU A 134 -2.00 62.70 -42.29
CA LEU A 134 -2.30 64.08 -42.67
C LEU A 134 -1.17 64.96 -42.12
N VAL A 135 -0.40 65.58 -43.01
CA VAL A 135 0.86 66.26 -42.66
C VAL A 135 0.76 67.75 -42.98
N ASP A 136 1.07 68.56 -41.98
CA ASP A 136 1.24 70.01 -42.06
C ASP A 136 2.75 70.28 -42.04
N LEU A 137 3.35 70.47 -43.21
CA LEU A 137 4.80 70.66 -43.36
C LEU A 137 5.24 72.04 -42.87
N ALA A 138 6.48 72.12 -42.37
CA ALA A 138 7.18 73.39 -42.15
C ALA A 138 7.34 74.20 -43.46
N GLY A 139 7.63 75.49 -43.31
CA GLY A 139 7.85 76.44 -44.40
C GLY A 139 8.93 75.98 -45.40
N SER A 140 8.67 76.21 -46.68
CA SER A 140 9.54 75.80 -47.80
C SER A 140 10.49 76.91 -48.26
N GLU A 141 10.39 78.10 -47.66
CA GLU A 141 11.21 79.27 -47.95
C GLU A 141 12.69 79.08 -47.59
N ARG A 142 13.57 79.66 -48.42
CA ARG A 142 15.01 79.45 -48.30
C ARG A 142 15.66 80.42 -47.31
N LEU A 143 16.58 79.88 -46.50
CA LEU A 143 17.33 80.61 -45.46
C LEU A 143 18.18 81.79 -45.96
N ALA A 144 18.37 81.93 -47.27
CA ALA A 144 19.08 83.05 -47.89
C ALA A 144 18.43 84.43 -47.66
N LYS A 145 17.21 84.46 -47.09
CA LYS A 145 16.48 85.68 -46.68
C LYS A 145 16.56 85.98 -45.17
N THR A 146 17.33 85.23 -44.38
CA THR A 146 17.35 85.36 -42.90
C THR A 146 18.75 85.53 -42.31
N ASP A 147 19.00 86.64 -41.62
CA ASP A 147 20.23 86.93 -40.85
C ASP A 147 20.33 86.12 -39.52
N ALA A 148 20.03 84.83 -39.58
CA ALA A 148 20.06 83.93 -38.44
C ALA A 148 21.50 83.54 -38.06
N GLN A 149 21.90 83.81 -36.81
CA GLN A 149 23.19 83.39 -36.25
C GLN A 149 23.01 82.39 -35.09
N GLY A 150 24.08 81.71 -34.71
CA GLY A 150 24.12 80.81 -33.55
C GLY A 150 23.17 79.61 -33.70
N ASP A 151 22.47 79.25 -32.62
CA ASP A 151 21.59 78.08 -32.61
C ASP A 151 20.35 78.24 -33.51
N ARG A 152 19.86 79.46 -33.75
CA ARG A 152 18.82 79.73 -34.77
C ARG A 152 19.25 79.31 -36.18
N LEU A 153 20.54 79.41 -36.51
CA LEU A 153 21.06 78.91 -37.79
C LEU A 153 21.06 77.38 -37.85
N LYS A 154 21.39 76.70 -36.74
CA LYS A 154 21.36 75.22 -36.64
C LYS A 154 19.92 74.69 -36.75
N GLU A 155 18.99 75.34 -36.05
CA GLU A 155 17.55 75.10 -36.13
C GLU A 155 17.07 75.22 -37.58
N ALA A 156 17.32 76.37 -38.21
CA ALA A 156 16.96 76.65 -39.60
C ALA A 156 17.54 75.62 -40.60
N GLN A 157 18.82 75.24 -40.43
CA GLN A 157 19.47 74.17 -41.20
C GLN A 157 18.80 72.80 -41.00
N ASN A 158 18.43 72.46 -39.76
CA ASN A 158 17.82 71.18 -39.43
C ASN A 158 16.38 71.07 -39.97
N ILE A 159 15.66 72.18 -40.05
CA ILE A 159 14.35 72.28 -40.72
C ILE A 159 14.53 72.07 -42.22
N ASN A 160 15.43 72.84 -42.84
CA ASN A 160 15.72 72.68 -44.27
C ASN A 160 16.25 71.28 -44.62
N ARG A 161 16.99 70.59 -43.72
CA ARG A 161 17.39 69.18 -43.92
C ARG A 161 16.18 68.26 -44.16
N SER A 162 15.09 68.44 -43.42
CA SER A 162 13.91 67.57 -43.55
C SER A 162 13.18 67.75 -44.89
N LEU A 163 13.05 68.98 -45.38
CA LEU A 163 12.46 69.28 -46.70
C LEU A 163 13.42 68.97 -47.87
N SER A 164 14.72 69.16 -47.68
CA SER A 164 15.74 68.72 -48.65
C SER A 164 15.75 67.19 -48.78
N ALA A 165 15.74 66.46 -47.66
CA ALA A 165 15.62 64.99 -47.67
C ALA A 165 14.32 64.52 -48.34
N LEU A 166 13.21 65.23 -48.14
CA LEU A 166 11.96 64.98 -48.87
C LEU A 166 12.16 65.22 -50.38
N GLY A 167 12.84 66.29 -50.77
CA GLY A 167 13.23 66.56 -52.16
C GLY A 167 14.15 65.49 -52.77
N ASP A 168 15.11 64.97 -52.00
CA ASP A 168 15.99 63.87 -52.40
C ASP A 168 15.20 62.58 -52.63
N VAL A 169 14.29 62.23 -51.70
CA VAL A 169 13.39 61.08 -51.80
C VAL A 169 12.49 61.20 -53.03
N ILE A 170 11.82 62.33 -53.23
CA ILE A 170 10.99 62.62 -54.41
C ILE A 170 11.80 62.52 -55.70
N SER A 171 13.03 63.03 -55.73
CA SER A 171 13.90 62.98 -56.92
C SER A 171 14.41 61.56 -57.21
N ALA A 172 14.74 60.78 -56.19
CA ALA A 172 15.13 59.38 -56.31
C ALA A 172 13.95 58.50 -56.78
N LEU A 173 12.72 58.79 -56.33
CA LEU A 173 11.50 58.10 -56.77
C LEU A 173 11.17 58.42 -58.23
N ALA A 174 11.18 59.70 -58.61
CA ALA A 174 10.89 60.13 -59.98
C ALA A 174 11.92 59.61 -61.00
N SER A 175 13.18 59.44 -60.58
CA SER A 175 14.23 58.80 -61.39
C SER A 175 14.26 57.27 -61.30
N ARG A 176 13.34 56.65 -60.54
CA ARG A 176 13.25 55.20 -60.29
C ARG A 176 14.58 54.59 -59.78
N SER A 177 15.29 55.33 -58.92
CA SER A 177 16.52 54.89 -58.26
C SER A 177 16.31 53.60 -57.44
N SER A 178 17.29 52.70 -57.47
CA SER A 178 17.30 51.48 -56.66
C SER A 178 17.47 51.74 -55.16
N HIS A 179 18.03 52.90 -54.78
CA HIS A 179 18.16 53.36 -53.41
C HIS A 179 17.42 54.68 -53.21
N ILE A 180 16.43 54.67 -52.31
CA ILE A 180 15.65 55.86 -51.93
C ILE A 180 16.07 56.31 -50.51
N PRO A 181 16.53 57.56 -50.32
CA PRO A 181 17.22 57.99 -49.10
C PRO A 181 16.26 58.36 -47.93
N TYR A 182 15.26 57.52 -47.65
CA TYR A 182 14.25 57.78 -46.59
C TYR A 182 14.85 58.10 -45.21
N ARG A 183 16.04 57.57 -44.90
CA ARG A 183 16.71 57.77 -43.61
C ARG A 183 17.43 59.12 -43.45
N ASN A 184 17.46 59.98 -44.48
CA ASN A 184 18.09 61.30 -44.42
C ASN A 184 17.35 62.28 -43.47
N SER A 185 16.09 62.02 -43.12
CA SER A 185 15.37 62.73 -42.06
C SER A 185 14.37 61.85 -41.31
N LYS A 186 13.92 62.29 -40.13
CA LYS A 186 12.81 61.67 -39.39
C LYS A 186 11.50 61.76 -40.16
N LEU A 187 11.23 62.89 -40.81
CA LEU A 187 10.05 63.11 -41.65
C LEU A 187 9.95 62.06 -42.76
N THR A 188 11.02 61.90 -43.56
CA THR A 188 11.04 60.94 -44.68
C THR A 188 11.05 59.48 -44.22
N HIS A 189 11.55 59.19 -43.02
CA HIS A 189 11.56 57.83 -42.46
C HIS A 189 10.21 57.46 -41.81
N LEU A 190 9.46 58.43 -41.27
CA LEU A 190 8.05 58.25 -40.85
C LEU A 190 7.12 58.05 -42.05
N LEU A 191 7.38 58.79 -43.14
CA LEU A 191 6.61 58.75 -44.39
C LEU A 191 7.11 57.71 -45.40
N GLN A 192 8.07 56.85 -45.03
CA GLN A 192 8.58 55.80 -45.90
C GLN A 192 7.47 54.86 -46.39
N ASP A 193 6.52 54.50 -45.51
CA ASP A 193 5.33 53.68 -45.80
C ASP A 193 4.27 54.43 -46.66
N SER A 194 4.55 55.65 -47.13
CA SER A 194 3.57 56.53 -47.81
C SER A 194 4.12 57.28 -49.02
N LEU A 195 5.43 57.47 -49.08
CA LEU A 195 6.17 57.98 -50.24
C LEU A 195 6.74 56.85 -51.11
N GLY A 196 6.53 55.58 -50.74
CA GLY A 196 6.89 54.42 -51.54
C GLY A 196 5.95 53.25 -51.28
N GLY A 197 6.01 52.24 -52.16
CA GLY A 197 5.24 51.02 -52.02
C GLY A 197 3.75 51.18 -52.28
N ASP A 198 2.94 50.33 -51.67
CA ASP A 198 1.53 50.12 -51.98
C ASP A 198 0.57 51.13 -51.30
N SER A 199 0.96 52.40 -51.30
CA SER A 199 0.26 53.50 -50.64
C SER A 199 -0.41 54.47 -51.62
N LYS A 200 -1.15 55.45 -51.08
CA LYS A 200 -1.78 56.54 -51.84
C LYS A 200 -1.33 57.88 -51.25
N ALA A 201 -0.66 58.70 -52.06
CA ALA A 201 -0.23 60.04 -51.69
C ALA A 201 -1.06 61.12 -52.39
N LEU A 202 -1.38 62.19 -51.67
CA LEU A 202 -1.92 63.44 -52.20
C LEU A 202 -1.10 64.59 -51.61
N MET A 203 -0.56 65.47 -52.45
CA MET A 203 0.16 66.66 -52.02
C MET A 203 -0.68 67.91 -52.31
N PHE A 204 -0.94 68.71 -51.29
CA PHE A 204 -1.40 70.09 -51.47
C PHE A 204 -0.19 71.00 -51.64
N VAL A 205 -0.27 71.94 -52.58
CA VAL A 205 0.80 72.89 -52.90
C VAL A 205 0.23 74.27 -52.70
N GLN A 206 0.50 74.84 -51.53
CA GLN A 206 0.02 76.17 -51.17
C GLN A 206 0.99 77.21 -51.73
N ILE A 207 0.46 78.23 -52.41
CA ILE A 207 1.23 79.26 -53.09
C ILE A 207 0.64 80.64 -52.78
N SER A 208 1.49 81.67 -52.81
CA SER A 208 1.06 83.06 -52.73
C SER A 208 0.90 83.64 -54.14
N PRO A 209 -0.18 84.39 -54.43
CA PRO A 209 -0.36 85.13 -55.68
C PRO A 209 0.35 86.50 -55.68
N SER A 210 1.10 86.83 -54.61
CA SER A 210 1.83 88.08 -54.47
C SER A 210 3.14 88.08 -55.27
N ASP A 211 3.43 89.17 -55.98
CA ASP A 211 4.68 89.35 -56.74
C ASP A 211 5.93 89.21 -55.87
N ASN A 212 5.84 89.63 -54.60
CA ASN A 212 6.94 89.52 -53.62
C ASN A 212 7.33 88.05 -53.33
N ASP A 213 6.39 87.12 -53.50
CA ASP A 213 6.55 85.70 -53.20
C ASP A 213 6.81 84.85 -54.46
N ALA A 214 6.87 85.47 -55.64
CA ALA A 214 6.97 84.78 -56.93
C ALA A 214 8.15 83.79 -57.02
N SER A 215 9.27 84.07 -56.34
CA SER A 215 10.44 83.16 -56.26
C SER A 215 10.15 81.85 -55.50
N GLU A 216 9.35 81.91 -54.44
CA GLU A 216 8.98 80.76 -53.62
C GLU A 216 7.80 80.02 -54.26
N THR A 217 6.81 80.74 -54.79
CA THR A 217 5.71 80.17 -55.58
C THR A 217 6.24 79.39 -56.79
N LEU A 218 7.19 79.94 -57.55
CA LEU A 218 7.84 79.22 -58.66
C LEU A 218 8.67 78.02 -58.16
N SER A 219 9.34 78.13 -57.01
CA SER A 219 10.07 76.98 -56.41
C SER A 219 9.13 75.84 -56.02
N SER A 220 7.98 76.17 -55.41
CA SER A 220 6.97 75.21 -54.97
C SER A 220 6.25 74.52 -56.14
N LEU A 221 5.92 75.28 -57.20
CA LEU A 221 5.34 74.72 -58.43
C LEU A 221 6.32 73.80 -59.16
N ASN A 222 7.62 74.15 -59.21
CA ASN A 222 8.65 73.27 -59.77
C ASN A 222 8.85 71.99 -58.94
N PHE A 223 8.74 72.07 -57.61
CA PHE A 223 8.75 70.89 -56.74
C PHE A 223 7.54 69.99 -57.04
N ALA A 224 6.33 70.56 -57.07
CA ALA A 224 5.09 69.87 -57.37
C ALA A 224 5.11 69.16 -58.73
N SER A 225 5.69 69.81 -59.75
CA SER A 225 5.86 69.23 -61.08
C SER A 225 6.67 67.92 -61.06
N ARG A 226 7.73 67.86 -60.24
CA ARG A 226 8.51 66.62 -60.02
C ARG A 226 7.72 65.56 -59.25
N VAL A 227 7.00 65.95 -58.19
CA VAL A 227 6.15 65.03 -57.39
C VAL A 227 5.09 64.36 -58.26
N ARG A 228 4.47 65.10 -59.18
CA ARG A 228 3.46 64.59 -60.13
C ARG A 228 3.99 63.48 -61.04
N GLY A 229 5.29 63.39 -61.27
CA GLY A 229 5.92 62.34 -62.08
C GLY A 229 6.14 61.00 -61.37
N ILE A 230 5.77 60.87 -60.09
CA ILE A 230 6.01 59.65 -59.30
C ILE A 230 4.83 58.68 -59.42
N GLU A 231 5.15 57.44 -59.79
CA GLU A 231 4.23 56.31 -59.77
C GLU A 231 4.57 55.38 -58.60
N LEU A 232 3.76 55.39 -57.53
CA LEU A 232 3.97 54.51 -56.38
C LEU A 232 3.61 53.04 -56.69
N GLY A 233 2.76 52.81 -57.70
CA GLY A 233 2.22 51.50 -58.05
C GLY A 233 0.81 51.26 -57.50
N PRO A 234 0.28 50.04 -57.61
CA PRO A 234 -1.06 49.71 -57.14
C PRO A 234 -1.11 49.59 -55.61
N ALA A 235 -1.98 50.38 -54.98
CA ALA A 235 -2.25 50.28 -53.56
C ALA A 235 -2.92 48.93 -53.19
N LYS A 236 -2.47 48.28 -52.11
CA LYS A 236 -2.91 46.94 -51.71
C LYS A 236 -3.79 46.95 -50.45
N LYS A 237 -4.67 45.95 -50.34
CA LYS A 237 -5.47 45.71 -49.14
C LYS A 237 -4.57 45.14 -48.04
N GLN A 238 -4.26 45.95 -47.03
CA GLN A 238 -3.49 45.53 -45.86
C GLN A 238 -4.39 44.71 -44.91
N VAL A 239 -4.18 43.40 -44.87
CA VAL A 239 -4.95 42.44 -44.05
C VAL A 239 -4.29 42.33 -42.67
N ASP A 240 -5.06 42.56 -41.60
CA ASP A 240 -4.54 42.47 -40.23
C ASP A 240 -4.50 41.01 -39.77
N THR A 241 -3.41 40.32 -40.10
CA THR A 241 -3.21 38.93 -39.69
C THR A 241 -2.73 38.79 -38.24
N ALA A 242 -2.45 39.87 -37.51
CA ALA A 242 -1.86 39.80 -36.17
C ALA A 242 -2.80 39.11 -35.16
N GLU A 243 -4.10 39.39 -35.20
CA GLU A 243 -5.07 38.67 -34.37
C GLU A 243 -5.25 37.21 -34.82
N LEU A 244 -5.20 36.92 -36.12
CA LEU A 244 -5.23 35.54 -36.63
C LEU A 244 -4.00 34.74 -36.17
N GLN A 245 -2.82 35.36 -36.14
CA GLN A 245 -1.58 34.76 -35.63
C GLN A 245 -1.68 34.49 -34.12
N LYS A 246 -2.15 35.45 -33.32
CA LYS A 246 -2.41 35.27 -31.87
C LYS A 246 -3.41 34.14 -31.61
N VAL A 247 -4.55 34.14 -32.30
CA VAL A 247 -5.59 33.10 -32.16
C VAL A 247 -5.04 31.73 -32.54
N LYS A 248 -4.25 31.63 -33.63
CA LYS A 248 -3.57 30.38 -34.01
C LYS A 248 -2.58 29.91 -32.94
N GLN A 249 -1.80 30.82 -32.33
CA GLN A 249 -0.86 30.49 -31.27
C GLN A 249 -1.57 30.05 -29.98
N MET A 250 -2.65 30.73 -29.58
CA MET A 250 -3.48 30.35 -28.43
C MET A 250 -4.18 29.01 -28.64
N LEU A 251 -4.69 28.75 -29.85
CA LEU A 251 -5.29 27.48 -30.23
C LEU A 251 -4.28 26.33 -30.13
N GLU A 252 -3.06 26.50 -30.64
CA GLU A 252 -2.05 25.45 -30.60
C GLU A 252 -1.55 25.17 -29.18
N ARG A 253 -1.40 26.22 -28.36
CA ARG A 253 -1.15 26.08 -26.92
C ARG A 253 -2.29 25.32 -26.22
N SER A 254 -3.55 25.67 -26.49
CA SER A 254 -4.72 25.03 -25.91
C SER A 254 -4.81 23.54 -26.27
N LYS A 255 -4.54 23.18 -27.53
CA LYS A 255 -4.43 21.76 -27.96
C LYS A 255 -3.34 21.01 -27.19
N GLN A 256 -2.18 21.63 -26.97
CA GLN A 256 -1.09 20.98 -26.24
C GLN A 256 -1.42 20.79 -24.76
N GLU A 257 -2.05 21.78 -24.12
CA GLU A 257 -2.58 21.66 -22.76
C GLU A 257 -3.71 20.62 -22.65
N ALA A 258 -4.53 20.45 -23.69
CA ALA A 258 -5.55 19.41 -23.76
C ALA A 258 -4.94 18.00 -23.83
N LYS A 259 -3.98 17.76 -24.73
CA LYS A 259 -3.26 16.46 -24.83
C LYS A 259 -2.60 16.05 -23.51
N LEU A 260 -1.94 16.99 -22.83
CA LEU A 260 -1.30 16.72 -21.54
C LEU A 260 -2.32 16.35 -20.45
N LYS A 261 -3.51 16.95 -20.47
CA LYS A 261 -4.63 16.57 -19.59
C LYS A 261 -5.20 15.20 -19.93
N GLU A 262 -5.35 14.87 -21.21
CA GLU A 262 -5.84 13.58 -21.70
C GLU A 262 -4.89 12.42 -21.31
N GLU A 263 -3.58 12.60 -21.49
CA GLU A 263 -2.57 11.64 -20.98
C GLU A 263 -2.61 11.48 -19.46
N SER A 264 -2.84 12.57 -18.72
CA SER A 264 -2.93 12.55 -17.26
C SER A 264 -4.20 11.84 -16.78
N LEU A 265 -5.33 12.08 -17.46
CA LEU A 265 -6.61 11.43 -17.20
C LEU A 265 -6.51 9.92 -17.43
N ARG A 266 -5.92 9.48 -18.56
CA ARG A 266 -5.73 8.07 -18.86
C ARG A 266 -4.86 7.34 -17.81
N LYS A 267 -3.81 8.00 -17.31
CA LYS A 267 -2.98 7.49 -16.19
C LYS A 267 -3.76 7.42 -14.88
N LEU A 268 -4.70 8.34 -14.65
CA LEU A 268 -5.58 8.32 -13.46
C LEU A 268 -6.61 7.19 -13.56
N GLU A 269 -7.24 6.99 -14.72
CA GLU A 269 -8.17 5.90 -15.01
C GLU A 269 -7.51 4.52 -14.81
N GLU A 270 -6.30 4.32 -15.33
CA GLU A 270 -5.52 3.09 -15.14
C GLU A 270 -5.21 2.85 -13.64
N ASN A 271 -4.87 3.90 -12.89
CA ASN A 271 -4.68 3.80 -11.44
C ASN A 271 -5.98 3.45 -10.70
N CYS A 272 -7.12 4.03 -11.09
CA CYS A 272 -8.43 3.70 -10.54
C CYS A 272 -8.81 2.23 -10.79
N GLN A 273 -8.65 1.73 -12.02
CA GLN A 273 -8.91 0.31 -12.36
C GLN A 273 -8.01 -0.64 -11.56
N ASN A 274 -6.74 -0.28 -11.36
CA ASN A 274 -5.80 -1.03 -10.51
C ASN A 274 -6.20 -1.02 -9.03
N LEU A 275 -6.75 0.09 -8.52
CA LEU A 275 -7.25 0.19 -7.14
C LEU A 275 -8.56 -0.58 -6.95
N GLU A 276 -9.51 -0.51 -7.88
CA GLU A 276 -10.72 -1.33 -7.88
C GLU A 276 -10.40 -2.83 -7.87
N SER A 277 -9.45 -3.26 -8.70
CA SER A 277 -9.05 -4.67 -8.79
C SER A 277 -8.46 -5.16 -7.47
N LYS A 278 -7.68 -4.31 -6.78
CA LYS A 278 -7.16 -4.58 -5.43
C LYS A 278 -8.26 -4.57 -4.37
N ALA A 279 -9.28 -3.72 -4.50
CA ALA A 279 -10.42 -3.68 -3.60
C ALA A 279 -11.27 -4.96 -3.70
N LYS A 280 -11.65 -5.36 -4.93
CA LYS A 280 -12.36 -6.62 -5.23
C LYS A 280 -11.59 -7.85 -4.72
N GLY A 281 -10.26 -7.87 -4.89
CA GLY A 281 -9.39 -8.92 -4.33
C GLY A 281 -9.39 -8.98 -2.80
N LYS A 282 -9.40 -7.84 -2.11
CA LYS A 282 -9.53 -7.78 -0.64
C LYS A 282 -10.92 -8.20 -0.17
N GLU A 283 -11.97 -7.76 -0.85
CA GLU A 283 -13.37 -8.11 -0.52
C GLU A 283 -13.58 -9.64 -0.56
N GLN A 284 -13.09 -10.30 -1.62
CA GLN A 284 -13.12 -11.76 -1.71
C GLN A 284 -12.29 -12.43 -0.61
N LEU A 285 -11.14 -11.86 -0.22
CA LEU A 285 -10.33 -12.38 0.89
C LEU A 285 -11.06 -12.26 2.24
N TYR A 286 -11.71 -11.13 2.52
CA TYR A 286 -12.52 -10.94 3.72
C TYR A 286 -13.69 -11.93 3.77
N LYS A 287 -14.37 -12.19 2.65
CA LYS A 287 -15.43 -13.19 2.56
C LYS A 287 -14.92 -14.60 2.87
N ASN A 288 -13.81 -15.00 2.23
CA ASN A 288 -13.17 -16.29 2.48
C ASN A 288 -12.73 -16.45 3.96
N LEU A 289 -12.22 -15.38 4.59
CA LEU A 289 -11.89 -15.37 6.02
C LEU A 289 -13.13 -15.50 6.90
N GLN A 290 -14.21 -14.78 6.59
CA GLN A 290 -15.46 -14.84 7.35
C GLN A 290 -16.10 -16.22 7.30
N ASP A 291 -16.09 -16.87 6.13
CA ASP A 291 -16.59 -18.24 5.99
C ASP A 291 -15.68 -19.25 6.70
N LYS A 292 -14.35 -19.01 6.74
CA LYS A 292 -13.43 -19.86 7.51
C LYS A 292 -13.55 -19.66 9.03
N VAL A 293 -13.96 -18.49 9.51
CA VAL A 293 -14.31 -18.25 10.92
C VAL A 293 -15.53 -19.09 11.31
N LYS A 294 -16.64 -19.03 10.56
CA LYS A 294 -17.84 -19.85 10.81
C LYS A 294 -17.54 -21.35 10.89
N GLU A 295 -16.69 -21.84 9.98
CA GLU A 295 -16.24 -23.24 9.97
C GLU A 295 -15.47 -23.58 11.26
N LEU A 296 -14.58 -22.71 11.72
CA LEU A 296 -13.83 -22.91 12.96
C LEU A 296 -14.72 -22.81 14.21
N GLU A 297 -15.70 -21.90 14.22
CA GLU A 297 -16.72 -21.79 15.28
C GLU A 297 -17.53 -23.09 15.41
N SER A 298 -18.06 -23.61 14.29
CA SER A 298 -18.80 -24.90 14.26
C SER A 298 -17.93 -26.11 14.69
N GLN A 299 -16.65 -26.12 14.32
CA GLN A 299 -15.70 -27.12 14.83
C GLN A 299 -15.45 -26.98 16.33
N LEU A 300 -15.41 -25.75 16.86
CA LEU A 300 -15.21 -25.50 18.29
C LEU A 300 -16.42 -25.93 19.12
N ASP A 301 -17.65 -25.65 18.63
CA ASP A 301 -18.90 -26.08 19.26
C ASP A 301 -19.01 -27.60 19.32
N SER A 302 -18.78 -28.29 18.20
CA SER A 302 -18.82 -29.77 18.15
C SER A 302 -17.74 -30.43 19.03
N LYS A 303 -16.54 -29.83 19.11
CA LYS A 303 -15.48 -30.28 20.01
C LYS A 303 -15.83 -30.04 21.49
N THR A 304 -16.44 -28.90 21.80
CA THR A 304 -16.92 -28.58 23.15
C THR A 304 -18.03 -29.53 23.59
N HIS A 305 -18.99 -29.83 22.71
CA HIS A 305 -20.08 -30.76 22.99
C HIS A 305 -19.59 -32.21 23.22
N SER A 306 -18.65 -32.68 22.39
CA SER A 306 -18.04 -34.00 22.56
C SER A 306 -17.15 -34.08 23.81
N GLN A 307 -16.44 -33.01 24.17
CA GLN A 307 -15.68 -32.95 25.43
C GLN A 307 -16.61 -32.98 26.66
N ILE A 308 -17.68 -32.17 26.71
CA ILE A 308 -18.70 -32.21 27.77
C ILE A 308 -19.30 -33.62 27.91
N THR A 309 -19.52 -34.31 26.80
CA THR A 309 -20.02 -35.70 26.79
C THR A 309 -19.00 -36.68 27.37
N SER A 310 -17.71 -36.52 27.04
CA SER A 310 -16.60 -37.32 27.58
C SER A 310 -16.41 -37.09 29.09
N GLU A 311 -16.40 -35.84 29.54
CA GLU A 311 -16.27 -35.47 30.95
C GLU A 311 -17.44 -36.04 31.79
N LYS A 312 -18.66 -36.02 31.24
CA LYS A 312 -19.83 -36.65 31.87
C LYS A 312 -19.70 -38.18 31.98
N GLN A 313 -19.15 -38.84 30.96
CA GLN A 313 -18.85 -40.28 31.01
C GLN A 313 -17.74 -40.60 32.01
N GLN A 314 -16.67 -39.80 32.04
CA GLN A 314 -15.55 -39.95 32.96
C GLN A 314 -15.99 -39.76 34.42
N SER A 315 -16.87 -38.78 34.70
CA SER A 315 -17.50 -38.59 36.00
C SER A 315 -18.33 -39.81 36.43
N GLN A 316 -19.16 -40.36 35.52
CA GLN A 316 -19.95 -41.58 35.80
C GLN A 316 -19.08 -42.83 36.03
N LEU A 317 -17.96 -42.96 35.31
CA LEU A 317 -17.02 -44.07 35.50
C LEU A 317 -16.24 -43.92 36.82
N SER A 318 -15.84 -42.71 37.18
CA SER A 318 -15.18 -42.41 38.47
C SER A 318 -16.08 -42.74 39.66
N GLY A 319 -17.37 -42.37 39.60
CA GLY A 319 -18.36 -42.76 40.63
C GLY A 319 -18.46 -44.28 40.80
N LYS A 320 -18.61 -45.02 39.69
CA LYS A 320 -18.66 -46.49 39.68
C LYS A 320 -17.36 -47.15 40.16
N LEU A 321 -16.21 -46.53 39.90
CA LEU A 321 -14.92 -47.02 40.41
C LEU A 321 -14.88 -46.90 41.94
N LYS A 322 -15.27 -45.75 42.49
CA LYS A 322 -15.34 -45.51 43.94
C LYS A 322 -16.30 -46.48 44.64
N GLU A 323 -17.47 -46.74 44.07
CA GLU A 323 -18.41 -47.78 44.55
C GLU A 323 -17.75 -49.18 44.60
N LYS A 324 -16.84 -49.49 43.66
CA LYS A 324 -16.10 -50.76 43.63
C LYS A 324 -14.92 -50.80 44.59
N GLU A 325 -14.24 -49.69 44.83
CA GLU A 325 -13.18 -49.55 45.84
C GLU A 325 -13.75 -49.70 47.27
N GLU A 326 -14.90 -49.09 47.53
CA GLU A 326 -15.66 -49.25 48.79
C GLU A 326 -16.14 -50.70 48.99
N ALA A 327 -16.64 -51.35 47.94
CA ALA A 327 -16.99 -52.77 47.98
C ALA A 327 -15.77 -53.69 48.17
N CYS A 328 -14.63 -53.36 47.56
CA CYS A 328 -13.40 -54.15 47.66
C CYS A 328 -12.79 -54.07 49.07
N THR A 329 -12.70 -52.88 49.65
CA THR A 329 -12.25 -52.69 51.03
C THR A 329 -13.17 -53.38 52.05
N ALA A 330 -14.49 -53.37 51.84
CA ALA A 330 -15.44 -54.14 52.65
C ALA A 330 -15.21 -55.66 52.57
N LEU A 331 -14.91 -56.20 51.38
CA LEU A 331 -14.52 -57.60 51.20
C LEU A 331 -13.16 -57.92 51.86
N GLN A 332 -12.21 -56.99 51.80
CA GLN A 332 -10.87 -57.16 52.38
C GLN A 332 -10.92 -57.24 53.92
N HIS A 333 -11.74 -56.40 54.56
CA HIS A 333 -12.08 -56.55 55.98
C HIS A 333 -12.73 -57.92 56.29
N LYS A 334 -13.52 -58.47 55.37
CA LYS A 334 -14.19 -59.78 55.54
C LYS A 334 -13.21 -60.95 55.49
N ILE A 335 -12.16 -60.86 54.66
CA ILE A 335 -11.09 -61.87 54.58
C ILE A 335 -10.33 -61.95 55.91
N VAL A 336 -9.89 -60.80 56.44
CA VAL A 336 -9.18 -60.73 57.73
C VAL A 336 -10.04 -61.27 58.90
N GLU A 337 -11.35 -61.06 58.85
CA GLU A 337 -12.30 -61.62 59.84
C GLU A 337 -12.36 -63.17 59.81
N LEU A 338 -12.17 -63.77 58.63
CA LEU A 338 -12.20 -65.22 58.40
C LEU A 338 -10.85 -65.88 58.72
N GLU A 339 -9.73 -65.26 58.34
CA GLU A 339 -8.38 -65.72 58.68
C GLU A 339 -8.20 -65.83 60.20
N ARG A 340 -8.69 -64.82 60.94
CA ARG A 340 -8.70 -64.83 62.42
C ARG A 340 -9.52 -66.00 63.01
N LYS A 341 -10.57 -66.45 62.32
CA LYS A 341 -11.39 -67.61 62.76
C LYS A 341 -10.67 -68.94 62.48
N LEU A 342 -10.01 -69.06 61.32
CA LEU A 342 -9.26 -70.25 60.95
C LEU A 342 -8.09 -70.52 61.92
N GLY A 343 -7.39 -69.47 62.35
CA GLY A 343 -6.31 -69.58 63.34
C GLY A 343 -6.74 -70.13 64.71
N GLN A 344 -8.00 -69.94 65.11
CA GLN A 344 -8.52 -70.49 66.37
C GLN A 344 -8.82 -72.01 66.28
N GLN A 345 -8.97 -72.56 65.07
CA GLN A 345 -9.31 -73.96 64.86
C GLN A 345 -8.07 -74.87 65.00
N HIS A 346 -6.93 -74.49 64.42
CA HIS A 346 -5.68 -75.26 64.49
C HIS A 346 -5.14 -75.48 65.92
N GLN A 347 -5.50 -74.61 66.87
CA GLN A 347 -5.08 -74.77 68.26
C GLN A 347 -5.82 -75.92 68.97
N SER A 348 -6.94 -76.41 68.42
CA SER A 348 -7.68 -77.58 68.92
C SER A 348 -7.05 -78.90 68.48
N ASP A 349 -6.53 -78.99 67.25
CA ASP A 349 -6.02 -80.25 66.67
C ASP A 349 -4.74 -80.74 67.36
N SER A 350 -3.90 -79.81 67.85
CA SER A 350 -2.66 -80.12 68.57
C SER A 350 -2.89 -80.99 69.82
N VAL A 351 -4.00 -80.76 70.55
CA VAL A 351 -4.36 -81.51 71.76
C VAL A 351 -4.75 -82.96 71.43
N VAL A 352 -5.34 -83.18 70.25
CA VAL A 352 -5.79 -84.51 69.79
C VAL A 352 -4.60 -85.41 69.40
N ALA A 353 -3.49 -84.84 68.94
CA ALA A 353 -2.29 -85.60 68.59
C ALA A 353 -1.62 -86.24 69.82
N ALA A 354 -1.47 -85.49 70.91
CA ALA A 354 -0.79 -85.96 72.13
C ALA A 354 -1.47 -87.18 72.79
N LEU A 355 -2.80 -87.27 72.71
CA LEU A 355 -3.59 -88.37 73.28
C LEU A 355 -3.51 -89.68 72.49
N LYS A 356 -3.09 -89.66 71.21
CA LYS A 356 -2.96 -90.88 70.41
C LYS A 356 -1.69 -91.67 70.73
N GLN A 357 -0.58 -90.97 70.95
CA GLN A 357 0.73 -91.60 71.14
C GLN A 357 0.81 -92.43 72.43
N THR A 358 0.00 -92.12 73.44
CA THR A 358 -0.07 -92.88 74.71
C THR A 358 -0.84 -94.21 74.58
N ILE A 359 -1.58 -94.43 73.49
CA ILE A 359 -2.41 -95.63 73.31
C ILE A 359 -1.57 -96.76 72.67
N GLU A 360 -0.74 -96.44 71.67
CA GLU A 360 0.11 -97.44 70.98
C GLU A 360 1.11 -98.14 71.93
N GLU A 361 1.65 -97.44 72.94
CA GLU A 361 2.55 -98.04 73.94
C GLU A 361 1.88 -99.07 74.87
N VAL A 362 0.55 -99.04 74.99
CA VAL A 362 -0.21 -99.97 75.84
C VAL A 362 -0.62 -101.21 75.05
N GLU A 363 -1.06 -101.05 73.81
CA GLU A 363 -1.45 -102.17 72.93
C GLU A 363 -0.27 -103.11 72.62
N LEU A 364 0.93 -102.57 72.47
CA LEU A 364 2.15 -103.36 72.23
C LEU A 364 2.48 -104.31 73.40
N LYS A 365 2.34 -103.84 74.65
CA LYS A 365 2.66 -104.63 75.86
C LYS A 365 1.65 -105.73 76.15
N LEU A 366 0.40 -105.57 75.69
CA LEU A 366 -0.63 -106.61 75.85
C LEU A 366 -0.36 -107.82 74.94
N LYS A 367 0.15 -107.57 73.74
CA LYS A 367 0.34 -108.57 72.68
C LYS A 367 1.41 -109.63 72.99
N GLU A 368 2.45 -109.28 73.73
CA GLU A 368 3.50 -110.23 74.12
C GLU A 368 3.04 -111.24 75.18
N GLN A 369 2.13 -110.84 76.09
CA GLN A 369 1.61 -111.74 77.14
C GLN A 369 0.70 -112.84 76.59
N GLU A 370 -0.13 -112.55 75.58
CA GLU A 370 -1.05 -113.54 75.01
C GLU A 370 -0.30 -114.64 74.22
N GLN A 371 0.77 -114.29 73.51
CA GLN A 371 1.55 -115.26 72.73
C GLN A 371 2.29 -116.28 73.60
N GLN A 372 2.82 -115.88 74.76
CA GLN A 372 3.48 -116.83 75.67
C GLN A 372 2.49 -117.84 76.27
N ARG A 373 1.26 -117.43 76.57
CA ARG A 373 0.24 -118.33 77.12
C ARG A 373 -0.17 -119.41 76.11
N SER A 374 -0.38 -119.04 74.84
CA SER A 374 -0.80 -119.98 73.79
C SER A 374 0.20 -121.13 73.56
N ALA A 375 1.49 -120.91 73.83
CA ALA A 375 2.53 -121.93 73.63
C ALA A 375 2.54 -123.02 74.73
N ALA A 376 2.02 -122.73 75.92
CA ALA A 376 1.98 -123.67 77.04
C ALA A 376 0.83 -124.68 76.92
N GLU A 377 -0.36 -124.22 76.53
CA GLU A 377 -1.57 -125.06 76.50
C GLU A 377 -1.51 -126.14 75.38
N SER A 378 -0.93 -125.82 74.20
CA SER A 378 -0.81 -126.78 73.09
C SER A 378 0.06 -128.00 73.39
N LYS A 379 1.04 -127.88 74.28
CA LYS A 379 2.03 -128.95 74.55
C LYS A 379 1.57 -129.95 75.61
N ALA A 380 0.47 -129.66 76.31
CA ALA A 380 -0.13 -130.53 77.33
C ALA A 380 -1.15 -131.55 76.75
N MET A 381 -1.67 -131.30 75.55
CA MET A 381 -2.81 -132.06 75.01
C MET A 381 -2.40 -133.24 74.11
N GLU A 382 -1.20 -133.20 73.51
CA GLU A 382 -0.78 -134.12 72.45
C GLU A 382 -0.26 -135.47 72.99
N MET A 383 0.58 -135.48 74.03
CA MET A 383 1.10 -136.72 74.64
C MET A 383 0.19 -137.35 75.73
N GLY A 384 -0.97 -136.75 76.00
CA GLY A 384 -2.01 -137.40 76.82
C GLY A 384 -2.66 -138.61 76.14
N GLN A 385 -2.50 -138.75 74.82
CA GLN A 385 -3.14 -139.80 74.02
C GLN A 385 -2.33 -141.10 73.95
N GLU A 386 -0.99 -141.05 73.94
CA GLU A 386 -0.14 -142.25 73.90
C GLU A 386 -0.30 -143.14 75.16
N LEU A 387 -0.58 -142.52 76.31
CA LEU A 387 -0.77 -143.21 77.59
C LEU A 387 -2.00 -144.14 77.60
N LEU A 388 -3.00 -143.87 76.75
CA LEU A 388 -4.28 -144.57 76.75
C LEU A 388 -4.30 -145.85 75.88
N GLU A 389 -3.36 -145.98 74.93
CA GLU A 389 -3.25 -147.19 74.09
C GLU A 389 -2.35 -148.25 74.71
N ALA A 390 -1.27 -147.85 75.39
CA ALA A 390 -0.41 -148.78 76.14
C ALA A 390 -1.17 -149.56 77.23
N GLN A 391 -2.14 -148.93 77.88
CA GLN A 391 -2.94 -149.57 78.93
C GLN A 391 -3.94 -150.62 78.40
N LYS A 392 -4.20 -150.67 77.08
CA LYS A 392 -5.03 -151.72 76.45
C LYS A 392 -4.28 -153.01 76.15
N THR A 393 -2.98 -152.96 75.85
CA THR A 393 -2.19 -154.15 75.53
C THR A 393 -1.85 -154.98 76.77
N GLU A 394 -1.68 -154.33 77.93
CA GLU A 394 -1.45 -155.01 79.22
C GLU A 394 -2.60 -155.97 79.58
N SER A 395 -3.85 -155.50 79.48
CA SER A 395 -5.05 -156.31 79.74
C SER A 395 -5.15 -157.57 78.86
N MET A 396 -4.67 -157.49 77.61
CA MET A 396 -4.84 -158.56 76.63
C MET A 396 -3.84 -159.72 76.80
N LEU A 397 -2.71 -159.48 77.48
CA LEU A 397 -1.70 -160.52 77.78
C LEU A 397 -1.91 -161.19 79.14
N GLN A 398 -2.47 -160.49 80.13
CA GLN A 398 -2.92 -161.11 81.39
C GLN A 398 -3.98 -162.21 81.14
N SER A 399 -4.81 -162.04 80.11
CA SER A 399 -5.74 -163.08 79.62
C SER A 399 -5.06 -164.38 79.13
N LYS A 400 -3.83 -164.30 78.60
CA LYS A 400 -3.08 -165.47 78.11
C LYS A 400 -2.31 -166.22 79.20
N LEU A 401 -2.01 -165.58 80.34
CA LEU A 401 -1.46 -166.27 81.52
C LEU A 401 -2.45 -167.33 82.02
N LEU A 402 -3.71 -166.94 82.22
CA LEU A 402 -4.76 -167.76 82.81
C LEU A 402 -5.08 -169.05 82.01
N ASP A 403 -4.85 -169.06 80.69
CA ASP A 403 -5.11 -170.21 79.81
C ASP A 403 -3.89 -171.15 79.64
N LEU A 404 -2.67 -170.66 79.96
CA LEU A 404 -1.48 -171.49 80.05
C LEU A 404 -1.29 -172.09 81.46
N GLU A 405 -1.67 -171.38 82.53
CA GLU A 405 -1.70 -171.94 83.90
C GLU A 405 -2.69 -173.12 84.02
N LYS A 406 -3.76 -173.12 83.21
CA LYS A 406 -4.67 -174.26 83.08
C LYS A 406 -4.17 -175.35 82.13
N LYS A 407 -3.20 -175.05 81.26
CA LYS A 407 -2.59 -176.06 80.37
C LYS A 407 -1.44 -176.77 81.05
N LEU A 408 -1.82 -177.78 81.83
CA LEU A 408 -1.06 -179.01 82.03
C LEU A 408 0.33 -178.77 82.69
N GLN A 409 0.50 -178.81 84.01
CA GLN A 409 -0.15 -179.68 85.00
C GLN A 409 -0.21 -181.19 84.66
N GLU A 410 0.12 -181.61 83.42
CA GLU A 410 0.26 -183.02 83.03
C GLU A 410 1.71 -183.38 82.60
N MET A 411 2.64 -182.42 82.50
CA MET A 411 4.06 -182.69 82.14
C MET A 411 5.12 -182.12 83.11
N THR A 412 5.22 -182.76 84.28
CA THR A 412 6.48 -183.38 84.77
C THR A 412 7.74 -182.52 85.07
N LYS A 413 7.86 -182.12 86.36
CA LYS A 413 9.06 -182.18 87.25
C LYS A 413 10.23 -181.13 87.18
N LEU A 414 10.61 -180.68 88.41
CA LEU A 414 11.92 -180.21 88.95
C LEU A 414 12.35 -178.70 88.87
N GLN A 415 12.55 -178.10 90.08
CA GLN A 415 13.44 -176.95 90.47
C GLN A 415 13.18 -175.55 89.85
N GLY A 416 13.45 -174.37 90.47
CA GLY A 416 13.78 -174.02 91.88
C GLY A 416 14.29 -172.56 92.12
N ALA A 417 13.81 -171.87 93.19
CA ALA A 417 14.42 -170.77 94.01
C ALA A 417 14.57 -169.25 93.59
N SER A 418 14.20 -168.34 94.53
CA SER A 418 14.95 -167.13 95.05
C SER A 418 14.64 -165.62 94.71
N MET A 419 14.17 -164.87 95.73
CA MET A 419 14.56 -163.52 96.30
C MET A 419 14.57 -162.10 95.58
N MET A 420 13.76 -161.14 96.13
CA MET A 420 14.08 -159.84 96.86
C MET A 420 14.86 -158.63 96.16
N PRO A 421 15.08 -157.41 96.78
CA PRO A 421 14.12 -156.31 97.16
C PRO A 421 14.59 -154.78 97.14
N ASP A 422 13.68 -153.79 97.40
CA ASP A 422 13.81 -152.49 98.20
C ASP A 422 14.52 -151.15 97.67
N PRO A 423 14.91 -150.04 98.41
CA PRO A 423 14.19 -148.70 98.47
C PRO A 423 14.95 -147.29 98.57
N LYS A 424 14.22 -146.12 98.58
CA LYS A 424 14.51 -144.72 99.17
C LYS A 424 15.60 -143.75 98.53
N PRO A 425 15.99 -142.51 99.03
CA PRO A 425 15.29 -141.21 99.41
C PRO A 425 16.01 -139.78 99.12
N GLN A 426 15.36 -138.60 99.42
CA GLN A 426 15.83 -137.23 99.93
C GLN A 426 16.50 -136.01 99.12
N ASP A 427 16.18 -134.74 99.58
CA ASP A 427 16.90 -133.39 99.72
C ASP A 427 17.41 -132.45 98.52
N THR A 428 17.75 -131.11 98.54
CA THR A 428 17.55 -129.79 99.32
C THR A 428 18.07 -128.46 98.58
N SER A 429 17.93 -127.21 99.16
CA SER A 429 18.64 -125.84 98.92
C SER A 429 18.11 -124.76 97.89
N SER A 430 18.52 -123.44 97.76
CA SER A 430 18.77 -122.25 98.68
C SER A 430 19.05 -120.82 97.99
N THR A 431 19.09 -119.68 98.75
CA THR A 431 19.84 -118.33 98.58
C THR A 431 19.31 -117.03 97.83
N MET A 432 19.98 -115.84 97.98
CA MET A 432 19.62 -114.38 97.65
C MET A 432 20.90 -113.46 97.40
N PRO A 433 21.03 -112.06 97.44
CA PRO A 433 20.15 -110.83 97.52
C PRO A 433 20.59 -109.47 96.76
N ASP A 434 19.85 -108.32 96.97
CA ASP A 434 20.20 -106.84 97.11
C ASP A 434 20.65 -105.73 96.04
N THR A 435 20.11 -104.49 96.21
CA THR A 435 20.62 -103.07 95.95
C THR A 435 20.72 -102.31 94.55
N LYS A 436 21.72 -101.40 94.30
CA LYS A 436 21.58 -100.01 93.68
C LYS A 436 22.93 -99.37 93.11
N PRO A 437 23.13 -98.07 92.63
CA PRO A 437 22.30 -96.89 92.17
C PRO A 437 22.88 -95.97 90.98
N GLN A 438 22.28 -94.76 90.73
CA GLN A 438 22.80 -93.46 90.13
C GLN A 438 23.09 -93.24 88.59
N GLY A 439 22.82 -92.02 88.04
CA GLY A 439 23.02 -91.60 86.61
C GLY A 439 22.88 -90.06 86.28
N THR A 440 23.17 -89.56 85.05
CA THR A 440 23.62 -88.15 84.73
C THR A 440 23.38 -87.52 83.32
N SER A 441 23.15 -86.17 83.25
CA SER A 441 23.56 -85.12 82.23
C SER A 441 23.04 -85.12 80.74
N SER A 442 23.18 -84.15 79.79
CA SER A 442 23.75 -82.74 79.66
C SER A 442 23.45 -82.00 78.29
N THR A 443 23.44 -80.63 78.25
CA THR A 443 23.80 -79.64 77.12
C THR A 443 22.98 -79.52 75.78
N THR A 444 22.97 -78.45 74.92
CA THR A 444 22.79 -76.93 75.01
C THR A 444 22.78 -76.17 73.62
N MET A 445 21.85 -75.19 73.40
CA MET A 445 21.96 -73.84 72.69
C MET A 445 22.26 -73.66 71.15
N PRO A 446 22.11 -72.45 70.48
CA PRO A 446 21.23 -71.23 70.66
C PRO A 446 20.69 -70.44 69.37
N GLU A 447 19.64 -69.58 69.53
CA GLU A 447 19.31 -68.16 69.05
C GLU A 447 19.83 -67.44 67.73
N PRO A 448 19.43 -66.17 67.34
CA PRO A 448 18.14 -65.39 67.42
C PRO A 448 17.79 -64.28 66.32
N SER A 449 16.56 -63.70 66.41
CA SER A 449 16.19 -62.23 66.34
C SER A 449 15.90 -61.35 65.05
N ASN A 450 14.75 -60.64 65.14
CA ASN A 450 14.43 -59.18 64.94
C ASN A 450 14.08 -58.42 63.61
N ASN A 451 13.10 -57.49 63.77
CA ASN A 451 12.84 -56.15 63.14
C ASN A 451 12.88 -55.93 61.60
N ASN A 452 11.96 -55.17 60.96
CA ASN A 452 11.74 -53.71 61.08
C ASN A 452 10.45 -53.21 60.32
N PRO A 453 10.10 -51.89 60.33
CA PRO A 453 8.90 -51.31 59.68
C PRO A 453 9.19 -50.18 58.64
N ILE A 454 8.14 -49.41 58.26
CA ILE A 454 8.10 -47.99 57.74
C ILE A 454 7.66 -47.79 56.27
N THR A 455 6.79 -46.76 56.10
CA THR A 455 6.23 -46.10 54.88
C THR A 455 5.58 -46.97 53.81
#